data_AF-A0A9R0QNN0-F1
#
_entry.id   AF-A0A9R0QNN0-F1
#
_cell.length_a   1.000
_cell.length_b   1.000
_cell.length_c   1.000
_cell.angle_alpha   90.00
_cell.angle_beta   90.00
_cell.angle_gamma   90.00
#
_symmetry.space_group_name_H-M   'P 1'
#
loop_
_entity.id
_entity.type
_entity.pdbx_description
1 polymer ?
#
loop_
_entity_poly.entity_id
_entity_poly.type
_entity_poly.pdbx_seq_one_letter_code
_entity_poly.pdbx_strand_id
1 'polypeptide(L)'
;MRPSPMAARAASGCSSAALAFFRLRPLGRAARLAPAGRSAFGATAACRGRLVDSVLQELRSRRRVRVSARIGLQGTKELSDSKIEKRTIQKGLLLEFHKDSERSLLAVVERPDGKKNWVVTDQNGILSSIKPQQVTYVVPGTMDFDCSRIAEFLEKAQDLLDPTILECAWMELSEKDKSVTVEEFADIVYGSKESLESYCAHFLLSRDIVYFVKVESRGSSIYQPRPSAQVDELLRRKLAKEAADKELEEFVHLLKSAKALPLGSKPPKNSWLMEEKVKQKIESLQAYAVDACNDEQRRMAGNILKAMGFARTSSAALKLLINVGYFPVHVNLDLFRYDVQTTYTEKVLSVAEELLVDCPDSDKHVRKDLSNLRVYAIDVDEADELDDALSATRLPDGRIKIWIHVADPTCFLQPRSILDREAMHRGTSIFLPTATFPMFPERLAMNAMSLQQGTDCRSVSVSVILHPDGSIAEYSIENSVIKPTYMLTYEGATELLYMNLEEEEDLRILQEAASIRAQWRRSQGFNRHCYDRTSYQGGKS
;
A
#
# COMPACT_ATOMS: atom_id res chain seq x y z
N MET A 1 -29.88 41.85 27.31
CA MET A 1 -30.84 41.34 28.33
C MET A 1 -30.94 39.83 28.20
N ARG A 2 -30.62 39.08 29.26
CA ARG A 2 -30.84 37.60 29.43
C ARG A 2 -30.04 36.66 28.49
N PRO A 3 -29.62 35.46 28.95
CA PRO A 3 -28.37 35.39 29.74
C PRO A 3 -27.44 34.19 29.42
N SER A 4 -26.20 34.24 29.93
CA SER A 4 -25.26 33.12 30.01
C SER A 4 -25.67 32.08 31.07
N PRO A 5 -25.24 30.80 30.97
CA PRO A 5 -25.21 29.86 32.08
C PRO A 5 -23.84 29.85 32.76
N MET A 6 -23.82 29.98 34.10
CA MET A 6 -22.63 29.90 34.94
C MET A 6 -22.48 28.50 35.56
N ALA A 7 -21.26 28.13 35.95
CA ALA A 7 -20.95 26.82 36.53
C ALA A 7 -21.52 26.59 37.94
N ALA A 8 -21.64 25.31 38.34
CA ALA A 8 -21.88 24.91 39.72
C ALA A 8 -21.02 23.68 40.13
N ARG A 9 -20.12 23.92 41.09
CA ARG A 9 -19.56 22.93 42.05
C ARG A 9 -20.68 22.47 43.02
N ALA A 10 -20.63 21.36 43.77
CA ALA A 10 -19.72 20.20 43.86
C ALA A 10 -20.35 19.11 44.76
N ALA A 11 -19.60 18.01 44.96
CA ALA A 11 -19.46 17.22 46.19
C ALA A 11 -20.26 15.91 46.44
N SER A 12 -19.46 14.94 46.90
CA SER A 12 -19.74 13.76 47.74
C SER A 12 -20.01 12.41 47.05
N GLY A 13 -19.26 11.38 47.48
CA GLY A 13 -19.38 10.01 46.97
C GLY A 13 -18.14 9.12 47.10
N CYS A 14 -17.47 9.08 48.26
CA CYS A 14 -16.40 8.09 48.49
C CYS A 14 -16.98 6.66 48.60
N SER A 15 -16.35 5.69 47.93
CA SER A 15 -16.23 4.34 48.49
C SER A 15 -15.02 3.60 47.90
N SER A 16 -14.16 3.07 48.78
CA SER A 16 -12.99 2.26 48.42
C SER A 16 -13.31 0.78 48.54
N ALA A 17 -12.91 -0.01 47.54
CA ALA A 17 -12.77 -1.47 47.65
C ALA A 17 -11.48 -1.86 46.90
N ALA A 18 -10.35 -1.98 47.60
CA ALA A 18 -9.92 -3.17 48.34
C ALA A 18 -9.31 -4.25 47.43
N LEU A 19 -8.00 -4.13 47.21
CA LEU A 19 -7.12 -5.21 46.73
C LEU A 19 -7.14 -6.40 47.70
N ALA A 20 -7.34 -7.62 47.19
CA ALA A 20 -7.09 -8.84 47.94
C ALA A 20 -6.41 -9.92 47.08
N PHE A 21 -5.22 -10.30 47.54
CA PHE A 21 -4.36 -11.38 47.07
C PHE A 21 -5.08 -12.71 46.80
N PHE A 22 -4.58 -13.46 45.80
CA PHE A 22 -4.32 -14.88 45.98
C PHE A 22 -2.97 -15.31 45.35
N ARG A 23 -2.06 -15.78 46.19
CA ARG A 23 -0.82 -16.47 45.78
C ARG A 23 -1.10 -17.97 45.62
N LEU A 24 -0.70 -18.59 44.52
CA LEU A 24 -0.42 -20.04 44.49
C LEU A 24 0.77 -20.42 43.58
N ARG A 25 1.86 -20.77 44.25
CA ARG A 25 2.99 -21.66 43.88
C ARG A 25 3.51 -22.20 45.23
N PRO A 26 4.13 -23.40 45.35
CA PRO A 26 5.30 -23.76 44.54
C PRO A 26 5.58 -25.28 44.28
N LEU A 27 6.77 -25.53 43.71
CA LEU A 27 7.59 -26.77 43.63
C LEU A 27 7.26 -27.73 42.46
N GLY A 28 8.18 -28.34 41.71
CA GLY A 28 9.67 -28.33 41.57
C GLY A 28 10.05 -29.24 40.37
N ARG A 29 11.28 -29.44 39.85
CA ARG A 29 12.69 -29.03 40.10
C ARG A 29 13.38 -28.91 38.71
N ALA A 30 14.15 -27.86 38.41
CA ALA A 30 15.64 -27.79 38.50
C ALA A 30 16.45 -28.86 37.74
N ALA A 31 17.05 -28.47 36.60
CA ALA A 31 18.41 -28.85 36.18
C ALA A 31 18.95 -27.87 35.11
N ARG A 32 20.09 -27.21 35.36
CA ARG A 32 20.93 -26.57 34.33
C ARG A 32 22.11 -27.50 34.04
N LEU A 33 22.62 -27.50 32.81
CA LEU A 33 24.06 -27.51 32.50
C LEU A 33 24.30 -27.36 30.98
N ALA A 34 25.44 -26.75 30.64
CA ALA A 34 26.02 -26.57 29.31
C ALA A 34 27.53 -26.31 29.50
N PRO A 35 28.40 -26.29 28.47
CA PRO A 35 28.30 -26.87 27.11
C PRO A 35 29.52 -27.78 26.77
N ALA A 36 29.46 -28.61 25.71
CA ALA A 36 30.67 -29.19 25.09
C ALA A 36 30.46 -29.73 23.65
N GLY A 37 31.43 -29.48 22.76
CA GLY A 37 32.02 -30.51 21.88
C GLY A 37 31.26 -31.02 20.64
N ARG A 38 31.71 -30.57 19.46
CA ARG A 38 31.51 -31.12 18.10
C ARG A 38 31.38 -32.66 17.99
N SER A 39 30.42 -33.20 17.22
CA SER A 39 30.65 -33.65 15.81
C SER A 39 29.53 -34.53 15.19
N ALA A 40 29.30 -34.32 13.88
CA ALA A 40 28.84 -35.27 12.83
C ALA A 40 27.42 -35.90 12.85
N PHE A 41 26.91 -36.07 11.61
CA PHE A 41 25.64 -36.74 11.17
C PHE A 41 24.32 -36.11 11.68
N GLY A 42 23.20 -36.11 10.94
CA GLY A 42 22.97 -36.55 9.56
C GLY A 42 21.51 -36.97 9.32
N ALA A 43 20.79 -36.22 8.47
CA ALA A 43 19.49 -36.55 7.86
C ALA A 43 18.27 -36.92 8.76
N THR A 44 17.33 -35.98 8.92
CA THR A 44 15.92 -36.28 9.27
C THR A 44 14.94 -35.43 8.45
N ALA A 45 14.69 -35.84 7.20
CA ALA A 45 13.66 -35.26 6.34
C ALA A 45 13.01 -36.32 5.42
N ALA A 46 12.61 -37.46 5.98
CA ALA A 46 12.21 -38.65 5.21
C ALA A 46 10.90 -39.33 5.70
N CYS A 47 9.86 -38.56 6.05
CA CYS A 47 8.56 -39.12 6.45
C CYS A 47 7.29 -38.47 5.84
N ARG A 48 7.40 -37.44 4.96
CA ARG A 48 6.24 -36.87 4.23
C ARG A 48 6.20 -37.16 2.72
N GLY A 49 7.31 -37.56 2.09
CA GLY A 49 7.31 -37.93 0.66
C GLY A 49 6.55 -39.22 0.34
N ARG A 50 6.79 -40.30 1.12
CA ARG A 50 6.32 -41.65 0.80
C ARG A 50 4.81 -41.80 0.56
N LEU A 51 3.95 -41.02 1.21
CA LEU A 51 2.50 -41.10 1.00
C LEU A 51 2.05 -40.41 -0.30
N VAL A 52 2.67 -39.30 -0.67
CA VAL A 52 2.40 -38.60 -1.93
C VAL A 52 3.03 -39.37 -3.10
N ASP A 53 4.26 -39.85 -2.93
CA ASP A 53 4.94 -40.70 -3.90
C ASP A 53 4.20 -42.03 -4.12
N SER A 54 3.68 -42.68 -3.07
CA SER A 54 2.90 -43.92 -3.20
C SER A 54 1.58 -43.70 -3.93
N VAL A 55 0.87 -42.58 -3.69
CA VAL A 55 -0.36 -42.26 -4.42
C VAL A 55 -0.07 -41.91 -5.89
N LEU A 56 1.01 -41.17 -6.17
CA LEU A 56 1.48 -40.93 -7.54
C LEU A 56 1.92 -42.22 -8.23
N GLN A 57 2.58 -43.14 -7.52
CA GLN A 57 3.02 -44.43 -8.06
C GLN A 57 1.84 -45.39 -8.30
N GLU A 58 0.79 -45.32 -7.48
CA GLU A 58 -0.45 -46.08 -7.67
C GLU A 58 -1.33 -45.49 -8.80
N LEU A 59 -1.35 -44.17 -8.97
CA LEU A 59 -1.95 -43.52 -10.15
C LEU A 59 -1.17 -43.87 -11.43
N ARG A 60 0.17 -43.90 -11.38
CA ARG A 60 1.03 -44.36 -12.48
C ARG A 60 0.81 -45.84 -12.81
N SER A 61 0.63 -46.72 -11.82
CA SER A 61 0.38 -48.15 -12.06
C SER A 61 -1.02 -48.40 -12.64
N ARG A 62 -2.07 -47.75 -12.11
CA ARG A 62 -3.45 -47.85 -12.65
C ARG A 62 -3.57 -47.25 -14.05
N ARG A 63 -2.82 -46.18 -14.39
CA ARG A 63 -2.83 -45.58 -15.74
C ARG A 63 -2.05 -46.39 -16.79
N ARG A 64 -0.96 -47.09 -16.42
CA ARG A 64 -0.24 -48.01 -17.35
C ARG A 64 -1.12 -49.11 -17.94
N VAL A 65 -2.17 -49.53 -17.23
CA VAL A 65 -3.09 -50.61 -17.66
C VAL A 65 -3.89 -50.24 -18.91
N ARG A 66 -4.15 -48.96 -19.20
CA ARG A 66 -4.84 -48.55 -20.44
C ARG A 66 -3.91 -48.42 -21.65
N VAL A 67 -2.63 -48.13 -21.45
CA VAL A 67 -1.66 -47.87 -22.54
C VAL A 67 -0.86 -49.13 -22.93
N SER A 68 -0.79 -50.16 -22.09
CA SER A 68 0.01 -51.38 -22.36
C SER A 68 -0.74 -52.51 -23.10
N ALA A 69 -1.93 -52.26 -23.63
CA ALA A 69 -2.72 -53.27 -24.34
C ALA A 69 -2.34 -53.36 -25.82
N ARG A 70 -1.40 -54.28 -26.15
CA ARG A 70 -0.89 -54.65 -27.49
C ARG A 70 0.11 -53.67 -28.15
N ILE A 71 1.38 -53.82 -27.78
CA ILE A 71 2.48 -53.64 -28.74
C ILE A 71 3.28 -54.93 -28.80
N GLY A 72 3.13 -55.65 -29.91
CA GLY A 72 3.98 -56.77 -30.31
C GLY A 72 4.42 -56.53 -31.75
N LEU A 73 5.47 -55.73 -31.94
CA LEU A 73 6.07 -55.46 -33.24
C LEU A 73 7.58 -55.70 -33.17
N GLN A 74 8.03 -56.68 -33.94
CA GLN A 74 9.44 -56.99 -34.14
C GLN A 74 10.10 -55.85 -34.92
N GLY A 75 11.31 -55.47 -34.52
CA GLY A 75 12.10 -54.51 -35.29
C GLY A 75 12.92 -55.21 -36.36
N THR A 76 12.79 -54.77 -37.62
CA THR A 76 13.93 -54.55 -38.54
C THR A 76 13.50 -53.71 -39.75
N LYS A 77 14.33 -52.70 -40.06
CA LYS A 77 14.62 -52.14 -41.41
C LYS A 77 13.52 -52.22 -42.50
N GLU A 78 12.95 -51.07 -42.85
CA GLU A 78 13.27 -50.32 -44.10
C GLU A 78 12.39 -49.07 -44.18
N LEU A 79 13.02 -47.88 -44.26
CA LEU A 79 12.31 -46.63 -44.54
C LEU A 79 12.13 -46.53 -46.07
N SER A 80 11.03 -47.09 -46.56
CA SER A 80 10.61 -46.90 -47.95
C SER A 80 10.02 -45.51 -48.14
N ASP A 81 10.47 -44.82 -49.21
CA ASP A 81 9.97 -43.50 -49.60
C ASP A 81 8.45 -43.53 -49.88
N SER A 82 7.65 -43.04 -48.93
CA SER A 82 6.24 -42.70 -49.18
C SER A 82 6.09 -41.19 -49.27
N LYS A 83 5.97 -40.69 -50.51
CA LYS A 83 5.71 -39.29 -50.82
C LYS A 83 4.40 -38.85 -50.17
N ILE A 84 4.47 -38.02 -49.14
CA ILE A 84 3.29 -37.29 -48.65
C ILE A 84 3.11 -36.06 -49.55
N GLU A 85 2.09 -36.12 -50.40
CA GLU A 85 1.79 -35.09 -51.38
C GLU A 85 1.35 -33.77 -50.72
N LYS A 86 1.47 -32.68 -51.48
CA LYS A 86 0.88 -31.38 -51.10
C LYS A 86 -0.61 -31.58 -50.86
N ARG A 87 -1.09 -31.56 -49.61
CA ARG A 87 -2.51 -31.49 -49.25
C ARG A 87 -3.09 -30.22 -49.90
N THR A 88 -3.64 -30.40 -51.09
CA THR A 88 -4.26 -29.34 -51.88
C THR A 88 -5.65 -29.17 -51.29
N ILE A 89 -6.03 -27.93 -50.94
CA ILE A 89 -7.38 -27.68 -50.43
C ILE A 89 -8.38 -28.13 -51.51
N GLN A 90 -9.35 -28.94 -51.09
CA GLN A 90 -10.38 -29.54 -51.93
C GLN A 90 -11.75 -29.31 -51.28
N LYS A 91 -12.81 -29.39 -52.08
CA LYS A 91 -14.20 -29.33 -51.59
C LYS A 91 -14.45 -30.48 -50.61
N GLY A 92 -15.25 -30.23 -49.57
CA GLY A 92 -15.70 -31.22 -48.59
C GLY A 92 -14.75 -31.45 -47.40
N LEU A 93 -13.57 -30.79 -47.39
CA LEU A 93 -12.64 -30.84 -46.25
C LEU A 93 -13.15 -30.03 -45.05
N LEU A 94 -12.97 -30.55 -43.84
CA LEU A 94 -13.11 -29.81 -42.58
C LEU A 94 -11.76 -29.15 -42.21
N LEU A 95 -11.77 -27.86 -41.89
CA LEU A 95 -10.57 -27.11 -41.50
C LEU A 95 -10.84 -26.13 -40.35
N GLU A 96 -9.79 -25.76 -39.64
CA GLU A 96 -9.77 -24.66 -38.68
C GLU A 96 -9.14 -23.43 -39.33
N PHE A 97 -9.75 -22.26 -39.16
CA PHE A 97 -9.21 -20.98 -39.66
C PHE A 97 -9.39 -19.84 -38.65
N HIS A 98 -8.52 -18.84 -38.73
CA HIS A 98 -8.65 -17.59 -37.97
C HIS A 98 -9.57 -16.61 -38.70
N LYS A 99 -10.69 -16.27 -38.05
CA LYS A 99 -11.64 -15.24 -38.50
C LYS A 99 -11.16 -13.84 -38.08
N ASP A 100 -10.75 -13.73 -36.81
CA ASP A 100 -10.14 -12.54 -36.20
C ASP A 100 -8.92 -12.97 -35.34
N SER A 101 -8.14 -12.00 -34.82
CA SER A 101 -6.93 -12.26 -34.01
C SER A 101 -7.16 -12.98 -32.68
N GLU A 102 -8.41 -13.19 -32.26
CA GLU A 102 -8.78 -13.94 -31.04
C GLU A 102 -9.72 -15.12 -31.28
N ARG A 103 -10.14 -15.39 -32.53
CA ARG A 103 -11.18 -16.40 -32.82
C ARG A 103 -10.82 -17.32 -33.99
N SER A 104 -10.43 -18.54 -33.63
CA SER A 104 -10.37 -19.70 -34.53
C SER A 104 -11.74 -20.39 -34.58
N LEU A 105 -12.17 -20.82 -35.77
CA LEU A 105 -13.43 -21.53 -35.99
C LEU A 105 -13.21 -22.72 -36.93
N LEU A 106 -14.04 -23.76 -36.76
CA LEU A 106 -14.16 -24.85 -37.73
C LEU A 106 -15.09 -24.46 -38.88
N ALA A 107 -14.73 -24.88 -40.09
CA ALA A 107 -15.52 -24.67 -41.30
C ALA A 107 -15.27 -25.76 -42.35
N VAL A 108 -16.26 -25.99 -43.21
CA VAL A 108 -16.17 -26.92 -44.35
C VAL A 108 -15.92 -26.15 -45.64
N VAL A 109 -15.07 -26.69 -46.52
CA VAL A 109 -14.74 -26.10 -47.83
C VAL A 109 -15.84 -26.38 -48.86
N GLU A 110 -16.49 -25.32 -49.35
CA GLU A 110 -17.60 -25.42 -50.32
C GLU A 110 -17.13 -25.33 -51.78
N ARG A 111 -16.38 -24.28 -52.11
CA ARG A 111 -15.98 -23.97 -53.49
C ARG A 111 -14.78 -23.03 -53.55
N PRO A 112 -13.95 -23.09 -54.61
CA PRO A 112 -12.90 -22.09 -54.82
C PRO A 112 -13.52 -20.72 -55.08
N ASP A 113 -12.86 -19.68 -54.56
CA ASP A 113 -13.21 -18.27 -54.77
C ASP A 113 -12.09 -17.58 -55.55
N GLY A 114 -12.26 -17.47 -56.86
CA GLY A 114 -11.23 -17.01 -57.79
C GLY A 114 -10.01 -17.95 -57.87
N LYS A 115 -8.81 -17.38 -58.06
CA LYS A 115 -7.57 -18.15 -58.33
C LYS A 115 -6.83 -18.66 -57.09
N LYS A 116 -7.17 -18.18 -55.88
CA LYS A 116 -6.38 -18.45 -54.66
C LYS A 116 -7.18 -18.58 -53.35
N ASN A 117 -8.43 -18.10 -53.29
CA ASN A 117 -9.23 -18.12 -52.06
C ASN A 117 -10.22 -19.29 -52.11
N TRP A 118 -10.87 -19.55 -50.98
CA TRP A 118 -11.91 -20.58 -50.85
C TRP A 118 -13.11 -20.03 -50.09
N VAL A 119 -14.32 -20.34 -50.55
CA VAL A 119 -15.53 -20.16 -49.74
C VAL A 119 -15.64 -21.34 -48.79
N VAL A 120 -15.80 -21.05 -47.51
CA VAL A 120 -16.07 -22.03 -46.45
C VAL A 120 -17.36 -21.69 -45.73
N THR A 121 -18.07 -22.71 -45.25
CA THR A 121 -19.24 -22.57 -44.37
C THR A 121 -18.77 -22.80 -42.94
N ASP A 122 -18.86 -21.78 -42.07
CA ASP A 122 -18.43 -21.90 -40.67
C ASP A 122 -19.44 -22.67 -39.80
N GLN A 123 -19.01 -23.05 -38.59
CA GLN A 123 -19.80 -23.75 -37.57
C GLN A 123 -21.15 -23.09 -37.18
N ASN A 124 -21.42 -21.86 -37.61
CA ASN A 124 -22.69 -21.15 -37.41
C ASN A 124 -23.53 -21.08 -38.70
N GLY A 125 -23.11 -21.79 -39.77
CA GLY A 125 -23.73 -21.74 -41.09
C GLY A 125 -23.37 -20.52 -41.94
N ILE A 126 -22.36 -19.72 -41.54
CA ILE A 126 -22.01 -18.47 -42.24
C ILE A 126 -20.97 -18.75 -43.33
N LEU A 127 -21.34 -18.45 -44.58
CA LEU A 127 -20.43 -18.49 -45.72
C LEU A 127 -19.40 -17.34 -45.65
N SER A 128 -18.11 -17.69 -45.67
CA SER A 128 -16.98 -16.75 -45.62
C SER A 128 -15.93 -17.08 -46.69
N SER A 129 -15.32 -16.07 -47.31
CA SER A 129 -14.16 -16.26 -48.20
C SER A 129 -12.87 -16.16 -47.40
N ILE A 130 -12.04 -17.21 -47.44
CA ILE A 130 -10.77 -17.28 -46.69
C ILE A 130 -9.57 -17.39 -47.63
N LYS A 131 -8.46 -16.79 -47.20
CA LYS A 131 -7.14 -16.95 -47.82
C LYS A 131 -6.47 -18.23 -47.26
N PRO A 132 -5.64 -18.96 -48.04
CA PRO A 132 -4.92 -20.13 -47.55
C PRO A 132 -4.03 -19.87 -46.32
N GLN A 133 -3.59 -18.62 -46.12
CA GLN A 133 -2.79 -18.18 -44.98
C GLN A 133 -3.58 -18.08 -43.66
N GLN A 134 -4.92 -18.09 -43.70
CA GLN A 134 -5.78 -18.03 -42.50
C GLN A 134 -6.10 -19.42 -41.93
N VAL A 135 -5.81 -20.49 -42.68
CA VAL A 135 -6.04 -21.88 -42.25
C VAL A 135 -4.95 -22.28 -41.27
N THR A 136 -5.34 -22.64 -40.04
CA THR A 136 -4.41 -23.13 -39.01
C THR A 136 -4.24 -24.64 -39.05
N TYR A 137 -5.28 -25.38 -39.39
CA TYR A 137 -5.26 -26.84 -39.47
C TYR A 137 -6.28 -27.37 -40.46
N VAL A 138 -5.98 -28.51 -41.09
CA VAL A 138 -6.90 -29.24 -41.98
C VAL A 138 -7.08 -30.63 -41.39
N VAL A 139 -8.32 -30.99 -41.06
CA VAL A 139 -8.63 -32.23 -40.34
C VAL A 139 -8.46 -33.43 -41.29
N PRO A 140 -7.59 -34.40 -40.97
CA PRO A 140 -7.35 -35.54 -41.85
C PRO A 140 -8.59 -36.44 -41.98
N GLY A 141 -8.74 -37.09 -43.14
CA GLY A 141 -9.79 -38.08 -43.39
C GLY A 141 -11.20 -37.54 -43.64
N THR A 142 -11.42 -36.22 -43.58
CA THR A 142 -12.74 -35.61 -43.85
C THR A 142 -12.93 -35.31 -45.33
N MET A 143 -13.52 -36.25 -46.10
CA MET A 143 -14.03 -35.96 -47.45
C MET A 143 -15.56 -35.85 -47.39
N ASP A 144 -16.11 -34.86 -48.09
CA ASP A 144 -17.55 -34.55 -48.12
C ASP A 144 -18.21 -34.42 -46.72
N PHE A 145 -17.57 -33.68 -45.80
CA PHE A 145 -18.10 -33.44 -44.46
C PHE A 145 -19.34 -32.53 -44.47
N ASP A 146 -20.40 -32.92 -43.77
CA ASP A 146 -21.62 -32.12 -43.62
C ASP A 146 -21.44 -31.02 -42.55
N CYS A 147 -21.67 -29.75 -42.93
CA CYS A 147 -21.62 -28.60 -42.04
C CYS A 147 -22.50 -28.76 -40.80
N SER A 148 -23.64 -29.44 -40.94
CA SER A 148 -24.61 -29.70 -39.86
C SER A 148 -24.00 -30.51 -38.70
N ARG A 149 -22.95 -31.29 -38.98
CA ARG A 149 -22.30 -32.20 -38.03
C ARG A 149 -21.11 -31.59 -37.30
N ILE A 150 -20.76 -30.32 -37.56
CA ILE A 150 -19.65 -29.63 -36.88
C ILE A 150 -19.94 -29.49 -35.37
N ALA A 151 -21.19 -29.27 -34.97
CA ALA A 151 -21.58 -29.17 -33.56
C ALA A 151 -21.37 -30.50 -32.81
N GLU A 152 -21.85 -31.61 -33.36
CA GLU A 152 -21.63 -32.96 -32.80
C GLU A 152 -20.14 -33.32 -32.74
N PHE A 153 -19.34 -32.89 -33.73
CA PHE A 153 -17.90 -33.12 -33.77
C PHE A 153 -17.18 -32.33 -32.67
N LEU A 154 -17.59 -31.08 -32.42
CA LEU A 154 -17.05 -30.26 -31.33
C LEU A 154 -17.41 -30.80 -29.94
N GLU A 155 -18.63 -31.27 -29.74
CA GLU A 155 -19.07 -31.90 -28.48
C GLU A 155 -18.23 -33.15 -28.17
N LYS A 156 -18.10 -34.07 -29.14
CA LYS A 156 -17.27 -35.27 -29.00
C LYS A 156 -15.78 -34.95 -28.84
N ALA A 157 -15.28 -33.87 -29.45
CA ALA A 157 -13.92 -33.41 -29.24
C ALA A 157 -13.73 -32.89 -27.81
N GLN A 158 -14.72 -32.20 -27.26
CA GLN A 158 -14.68 -31.68 -25.90
C GLN A 158 -14.68 -32.80 -24.84
N ASP A 159 -15.38 -33.91 -25.07
CA ASP A 159 -15.33 -35.11 -24.22
C ASP A 159 -13.94 -35.81 -24.21
N LEU A 160 -13.14 -35.64 -25.28
CA LEU A 160 -11.81 -36.25 -25.45
C LEU A 160 -10.65 -35.32 -25.05
N LEU A 161 -10.93 -34.07 -24.69
CA LEU A 161 -9.91 -33.07 -24.35
C LEU A 161 -9.53 -33.11 -22.85
N ASP A 162 -8.48 -33.87 -22.53
CA ASP A 162 -7.83 -33.87 -21.21
C ASP A 162 -6.44 -33.21 -21.28
N PRO A 163 -6.23 -32.01 -20.70
CA PRO A 163 -4.92 -31.35 -20.68
C PRO A 163 -3.79 -32.14 -19.98
N THR A 164 -4.11 -33.11 -19.10
CA THR A 164 -3.09 -33.93 -18.40
C THR A 164 -2.38 -34.91 -19.32
N ILE A 165 -2.95 -35.15 -20.52
CA ILE A 165 -2.32 -35.89 -21.61
C ILE A 165 -0.97 -35.29 -22.03
N LEU A 166 -0.86 -33.96 -22.09
CA LEU A 166 0.35 -33.29 -22.58
C LEU A 166 1.58 -33.63 -21.74
N GLU A 167 1.44 -33.70 -20.42
CA GLU A 167 2.51 -34.12 -19.49
C GLU A 167 2.92 -35.58 -19.75
N CYS A 168 1.94 -36.46 -19.97
CA CYS A 168 2.17 -37.89 -20.21
C CYS A 168 2.90 -38.14 -21.54
N ALA A 169 2.43 -37.49 -22.61
CA ALA A 169 3.04 -37.57 -23.94
C ALA A 169 4.43 -36.90 -23.98
N TRP A 170 4.62 -35.81 -23.24
CA TRP A 170 5.91 -35.14 -23.13
C TRP A 170 6.97 -36.01 -22.45
N MET A 171 6.63 -36.69 -21.35
CA MET A 171 7.56 -37.62 -20.69
C MET A 171 8.04 -38.71 -21.66
N GLU A 172 7.14 -39.35 -22.40
CA GLU A 172 7.51 -40.42 -23.33
C GLU A 172 8.31 -39.92 -24.55
N LEU A 173 7.92 -38.77 -25.12
CA LEU A 173 8.60 -38.20 -26.29
C LEU A 173 9.96 -37.58 -25.94
N SER A 174 10.11 -37.03 -24.74
CA SER A 174 11.37 -36.47 -24.25
C SER A 174 12.40 -37.57 -23.93
N GLU A 175 11.99 -38.75 -23.45
CA GLU A 175 12.90 -39.90 -23.28
C GLU A 175 13.48 -40.40 -24.62
N LYS A 176 12.74 -40.19 -25.72
CA LYS A 176 13.07 -40.68 -27.07
C LYS A 176 13.65 -39.60 -27.99
N ASP A 177 13.78 -38.36 -27.51
CA ASP A 177 14.08 -37.15 -28.29
C ASP A 177 13.31 -37.05 -29.62
N LYS A 178 12.04 -37.52 -29.61
CA LYS A 178 11.26 -37.69 -30.84
C LYS A 178 10.41 -36.45 -31.11
N SER A 179 10.67 -35.82 -32.25
CA SER A 179 9.77 -34.83 -32.87
C SER A 179 8.55 -35.54 -33.49
N VAL A 180 7.36 -34.95 -33.39
CA VAL A 180 6.10 -35.56 -33.87
C VAL A 180 5.26 -34.59 -34.71
N THR A 181 4.52 -35.12 -35.69
CA THR A 181 3.38 -34.39 -36.28
C THR A 181 2.15 -34.47 -35.38
N VAL A 182 1.11 -33.69 -35.70
CA VAL A 182 -0.18 -33.77 -35.00
C VAL A 182 -0.78 -35.17 -35.09
N GLU A 183 -0.76 -35.79 -36.28
CA GLU A 183 -1.32 -37.13 -36.50
C GLU A 183 -0.50 -38.22 -35.79
N GLU A 184 0.82 -38.06 -35.66
CA GLU A 184 1.64 -38.96 -34.84
C GLU A 184 1.37 -38.77 -33.34
N PHE A 185 1.15 -37.54 -32.88
CA PHE A 185 0.79 -37.27 -31.49
C PHE A 185 -0.59 -37.86 -31.14
N ALA A 186 -1.57 -37.75 -32.05
CA ALA A 186 -2.88 -38.38 -31.90
C ALA A 186 -2.78 -39.91 -31.76
N ASP A 187 -1.95 -40.56 -32.57
CA ASP A 187 -1.68 -42.00 -32.52
C ASP A 187 -1.08 -42.44 -31.18
N ILE A 188 -0.13 -41.66 -30.64
CA ILE A 188 0.51 -41.94 -29.34
C ILE A 188 -0.46 -41.76 -28.18
N VAL A 189 -1.29 -40.73 -28.22
CA VAL A 189 -2.18 -40.33 -27.12
C VAL A 189 -3.48 -41.12 -27.09
N TYR A 190 -4.15 -41.19 -28.24
CA TYR A 190 -5.50 -41.73 -28.38
C TYR A 190 -5.51 -43.12 -29.03
N GLY A 191 -4.38 -43.60 -29.56
CA GLY A 191 -4.30 -44.88 -30.27
C GLY A 191 -4.92 -44.85 -31.67
N SER A 192 -5.23 -43.68 -32.21
CA SER A 192 -5.87 -43.50 -33.52
C SER A 192 -5.39 -42.22 -34.22
N LYS A 193 -5.37 -42.29 -35.56
CA LYS A 193 -5.12 -41.16 -36.48
C LYS A 193 -6.40 -40.65 -37.15
N GLU A 194 -7.57 -40.99 -36.59
CA GLU A 194 -8.87 -40.53 -37.06
C GLU A 194 -9.04 -39.01 -36.92
N SER A 195 -10.07 -38.48 -37.56
CA SER A 195 -10.30 -37.03 -37.73
C SER A 195 -10.49 -36.31 -36.40
N LEU A 196 -11.12 -36.95 -35.43
CA LEU A 196 -11.49 -36.38 -34.13
C LEU A 196 -10.27 -36.27 -33.21
N GLU A 197 -9.52 -37.36 -33.05
CA GLU A 197 -8.30 -37.49 -32.26
C GLU A 197 -7.21 -36.56 -32.81
N SER A 198 -7.08 -36.50 -34.14
CA SER A 198 -6.15 -35.59 -34.83
C SER A 198 -6.52 -34.12 -34.64
N TYR A 199 -7.80 -33.77 -34.45
CA TYR A 199 -8.22 -32.41 -34.10
C TYR A 199 -7.96 -32.11 -32.62
N CYS A 200 -8.25 -33.03 -31.70
CA CYS A 200 -7.96 -32.88 -30.27
C CYS A 200 -6.45 -32.71 -30.02
N ALA A 201 -5.62 -33.50 -30.71
CA ALA A 201 -4.17 -33.36 -30.71
C ALA A 201 -3.69 -31.96 -31.15
N HIS A 202 -4.22 -31.44 -32.27
CA HIS A 202 -3.92 -30.07 -32.73
C HIS A 202 -4.34 -29.03 -31.69
N PHE A 203 -5.54 -29.17 -31.13
CA PHE A 203 -6.09 -28.22 -30.16
C PHE A 203 -5.27 -28.15 -28.86
N LEU A 204 -4.79 -29.29 -28.36
CA LEU A 204 -3.89 -29.35 -27.20
C LEU A 204 -2.51 -28.75 -27.54
N LEU A 205 -1.88 -29.17 -28.63
CA LEU A 205 -0.52 -28.75 -29.00
C LEU A 205 -0.43 -27.27 -29.40
N SER A 206 -1.45 -26.73 -30.06
CA SER A 206 -1.48 -25.32 -30.50
C SER A 206 -1.68 -24.32 -29.35
N ARG A 207 -2.25 -24.78 -28.23
CA ARG A 207 -2.46 -23.99 -27.00
C ARG A 207 -1.42 -24.26 -25.91
N ASP A 208 -0.55 -25.24 -26.11
CA ASP A 208 0.48 -25.56 -25.13
C ASP A 208 1.60 -24.50 -25.11
N ILE A 209 1.94 -24.09 -23.90
CA ILE A 209 3.00 -23.12 -23.60
C ILE A 209 4.06 -23.70 -22.66
N VAL A 210 3.92 -24.97 -22.25
CA VAL A 210 4.70 -25.60 -21.17
C VAL A 210 5.58 -26.73 -21.68
N TYR A 211 5.05 -27.65 -22.49
CA TYR A 211 5.70 -28.95 -22.76
C TYR A 211 6.32 -29.06 -24.17
N PHE A 212 5.65 -28.53 -25.19
CA PHE A 212 6.06 -28.63 -26.58
C PHE A 212 6.37 -27.26 -27.19
N VAL A 213 7.18 -27.28 -28.24
CA VAL A 213 7.45 -26.12 -29.10
C VAL A 213 7.18 -26.49 -30.55
N LYS A 214 6.46 -25.63 -31.26
CA LYS A 214 6.23 -25.77 -32.70
C LYS A 214 7.50 -25.38 -33.45
N VAL A 215 7.96 -26.27 -34.31
CA VAL A 215 9.10 -26.05 -35.23
C VAL A 215 8.56 -26.06 -36.65
N GLU A 216 8.78 -24.97 -37.38
CA GLU A 216 8.29 -24.83 -38.74
C GLU A 216 9.11 -25.72 -39.71
N SER A 217 8.45 -26.70 -40.29
CA SER A 217 8.94 -27.49 -41.42
C SER A 217 8.16 -27.14 -42.68
N ARG A 218 8.73 -27.44 -43.86
CA ARG A 218 8.19 -27.05 -45.18
C ARG A 218 6.89 -27.80 -45.52
N GLY A 219 5.77 -27.35 -44.93
CA GLY A 219 4.41 -27.84 -45.23
C GLY A 219 3.72 -28.59 -44.10
N SER A 220 4.34 -28.78 -42.93
CA SER A 220 3.73 -29.44 -41.77
C SER A 220 4.14 -28.80 -40.45
N SER A 221 3.22 -28.80 -39.48
CA SER A 221 3.51 -28.36 -38.11
C SER A 221 4.12 -29.52 -37.33
N ILE A 222 5.44 -29.47 -37.10
CA ILE A 222 6.15 -30.44 -36.26
C ILE A 222 6.25 -29.86 -34.85
N TYR A 223 6.02 -30.69 -33.84
CA TYR A 223 6.17 -30.33 -32.43
C TYR A 223 7.32 -31.11 -31.81
N GLN A 224 8.16 -30.41 -31.05
CA GLN A 224 9.28 -30.98 -30.31
C GLN A 224 9.04 -30.88 -28.80
N PRO A 225 9.33 -31.92 -28.01
CA PRO A 225 9.30 -31.82 -26.56
C PRO A 225 10.40 -30.85 -26.08
N ARG A 226 10.07 -30.01 -25.10
CA ARG A 226 11.02 -29.08 -24.48
C ARG A 226 11.93 -29.81 -23.48
N PRO A 227 13.18 -29.37 -23.26
CA PRO A 227 14.03 -29.94 -22.22
C PRO A 227 13.40 -29.80 -20.81
N SER A 228 13.59 -30.79 -19.94
CA SER A 228 13.01 -30.82 -18.58
C SER A 228 13.25 -29.55 -17.77
N ALA A 229 14.49 -29.03 -17.79
CA ALA A 229 14.83 -27.78 -17.09
C ALA A 229 14.04 -26.55 -17.60
N GLN A 230 13.62 -26.54 -18.88
CA GLN A 230 12.75 -25.49 -19.42
C GLN A 230 11.29 -25.71 -18.99
N VAL A 231 10.81 -26.96 -19.00
CA VAL A 231 9.46 -27.33 -18.55
C VAL A 231 9.26 -27.00 -17.07
N ASP A 232 10.21 -27.35 -16.19
CA ASP A 232 10.15 -27.06 -14.75
C ASP A 232 10.04 -25.55 -14.46
N GLU A 233 10.76 -24.73 -15.24
CA GLU A 233 10.74 -23.27 -15.11
C GLU A 233 9.44 -22.67 -15.66
N LEU A 234 8.92 -23.18 -16.78
CA LEU A 234 7.61 -22.77 -17.32
C LEU A 234 6.47 -23.16 -16.38
N LEU A 235 6.51 -24.35 -15.78
CA LEU A 235 5.53 -24.81 -14.81
C LEU A 235 5.59 -23.99 -13.52
N ARG A 236 6.79 -23.68 -13.00
CA ARG A 236 6.98 -22.75 -11.87
C ARG A 236 6.37 -21.38 -12.15
N ARG A 237 6.63 -20.80 -13.34
CA ARG A 237 6.05 -19.51 -13.75
C ARG A 237 4.53 -19.57 -13.88
N LYS A 238 3.98 -20.65 -14.44
CA LYS A 238 2.54 -20.87 -14.55
C LYS A 238 1.88 -20.93 -13.18
N LEU A 239 2.38 -21.76 -12.26
CA LEU A 239 1.88 -21.89 -10.90
C LEU A 239 2.00 -20.58 -10.10
N ALA A 240 3.12 -19.86 -10.24
CA ALA A 240 3.30 -18.55 -9.61
C ALA A 240 2.30 -17.51 -10.13
N LYS A 241 2.01 -17.53 -11.44
CA LYS A 241 1.00 -16.65 -12.05
C LYS A 241 -0.41 -17.01 -11.57
N GLU A 242 -0.80 -18.29 -11.60
CA GLU A 242 -2.11 -18.77 -11.14
C GLU A 242 -2.33 -18.43 -9.65
N ALA A 243 -1.29 -18.57 -8.82
CA ALA A 243 -1.34 -18.17 -7.41
C ALA A 243 -1.51 -16.64 -7.25
N ALA A 244 -0.80 -15.83 -8.05
CA ALA A 244 -0.92 -14.36 -8.01
C ALA A 244 -2.28 -13.85 -8.53
N ASP A 245 -2.81 -14.47 -9.59
CA ASP A 245 -4.13 -14.16 -10.15
C ASP A 245 -5.22 -14.49 -9.10
N LYS A 246 -5.13 -15.65 -8.44
CA LYS A 246 -6.03 -16.02 -7.33
C LYS A 246 -5.93 -15.05 -6.14
N GLU A 247 -4.72 -14.65 -5.76
CA GLU A 247 -4.49 -13.70 -4.65
C GLU A 247 -4.98 -12.28 -4.98
N LEU A 248 -5.07 -11.93 -6.26
CA LEU A 248 -5.73 -10.72 -6.74
C LEU A 248 -7.26 -10.86 -6.65
N GLU A 249 -7.83 -12.00 -7.05
CA GLU A 249 -9.27 -12.27 -6.95
C GLU A 249 -9.77 -12.25 -5.50
N GLU A 250 -9.07 -12.91 -4.58
CA GLU A 250 -9.38 -12.91 -3.13
C GLU A 250 -9.37 -11.48 -2.56
N PHE A 251 -8.38 -10.66 -2.94
CA PHE A 251 -8.32 -9.25 -2.52
C PHE A 251 -9.40 -8.37 -3.18
N VAL A 252 -9.72 -8.59 -4.45
CA VAL A 252 -10.81 -7.91 -5.16
C VAL A 252 -12.16 -8.26 -4.54
N HIS A 253 -12.35 -9.49 -4.08
CA HIS A 253 -13.53 -9.89 -3.31
C HIS A 253 -13.62 -9.13 -1.97
N LEU A 254 -12.52 -9.01 -1.23
CA LEU A 254 -12.44 -8.21 0.00
C LEU A 254 -12.75 -6.72 -0.24
N LEU A 255 -12.25 -6.11 -1.31
CA LEU A 255 -12.58 -4.73 -1.68
C LEU A 255 -14.06 -4.57 -2.05
N LYS A 256 -14.66 -5.56 -2.74
CA LYS A 256 -16.08 -5.56 -3.09
C LYS A 256 -16.98 -5.69 -1.86
N SER A 257 -16.66 -6.56 -0.90
CA SER A 257 -17.43 -6.70 0.34
C SER A 257 -17.33 -5.44 1.20
N ALA A 258 -16.13 -4.87 1.37
CA ALA A 258 -15.95 -3.61 2.10
C ALA A 258 -16.69 -2.43 1.46
N LYS A 259 -16.68 -2.33 0.12
CA LYS A 259 -17.43 -1.31 -0.64
C LYS A 259 -18.95 -1.43 -0.48
N ALA A 260 -19.47 -2.65 -0.25
CA ALA A 260 -20.90 -2.89 -0.07
C ALA A 260 -21.42 -2.52 1.33
N LEU A 261 -20.53 -2.29 2.31
CA LEU A 261 -20.91 -1.94 3.67
C LEU A 261 -21.40 -0.48 3.79
N PRO A 262 -22.42 -0.19 4.61
CA PRO A 262 -22.82 1.17 4.98
C PRO A 262 -21.66 1.97 5.57
N LEU A 263 -21.69 3.30 5.43
CA LEU A 263 -20.56 4.18 5.78
C LEU A 263 -20.05 3.98 7.22
N GLY A 264 -20.95 3.84 8.21
CA GLY A 264 -20.61 3.61 9.61
C GLY A 264 -20.20 2.18 9.97
N SER A 265 -20.20 1.25 9.01
CA SER A 265 -19.82 -0.15 9.20
C SER A 265 -18.63 -0.57 8.33
N LYS A 266 -17.97 0.38 7.65
CA LYS A 266 -16.79 0.08 6.82
C LYS A 266 -15.59 -0.29 7.69
N PRO A 267 -14.65 -1.13 7.19
CA PRO A 267 -13.49 -1.53 7.96
C PRO A 267 -12.60 -0.31 8.28
N PRO A 268 -12.16 -0.12 9.54
CA PRO A 268 -11.30 1.00 9.91
C PRO A 268 -9.92 0.87 9.26
N LYS A 269 -9.21 1.99 9.06
CA LYS A 269 -7.90 2.06 8.40
C LYS A 269 -6.93 0.94 8.85
N ASN A 270 -6.84 0.71 10.16
CA ASN A 270 -5.91 -0.28 10.74
C ASN A 270 -6.20 -1.73 10.30
N SER A 271 -7.46 -2.10 10.02
CA SER A 271 -7.80 -3.47 9.59
C SER A 271 -7.14 -3.86 8.26
N TRP A 272 -6.94 -2.87 7.37
CA TRP A 272 -6.25 -3.04 6.09
C TRP A 272 -4.73 -3.22 6.21
N LEU A 273 -4.16 -2.93 7.38
CA LEU A 273 -2.71 -2.92 7.64
C LEU A 273 -2.23 -4.15 8.44
N MET A 274 -3.14 -5.03 8.86
CA MET A 274 -2.82 -6.20 9.69
C MET A 274 -2.16 -7.35 8.91
N GLU A 275 -2.62 -7.61 7.68
CA GLU A 275 -2.03 -8.63 6.81
C GLU A 275 -1.08 -7.96 5.81
N GLU A 276 0.20 -8.35 5.84
CA GLU A 276 1.25 -7.69 5.04
C GLU A 276 0.96 -7.68 3.52
N LYS A 277 0.31 -8.72 2.98
CA LYS A 277 -0.12 -8.77 1.57
C LYS A 277 -1.23 -7.78 1.24
N VAL A 278 -2.20 -7.61 2.15
CA VAL A 278 -3.32 -6.66 2.01
C VAL A 278 -2.77 -5.23 2.13
N LYS A 279 -1.91 -5.01 3.12
CA LYS A 279 -1.18 -3.76 3.35
C LYS A 279 -0.43 -3.31 2.11
N GLN A 280 0.44 -4.14 1.53
CA GLN A 280 1.22 -3.79 0.33
C GLN A 280 0.35 -3.39 -0.87
N LYS A 281 -0.81 -4.04 -1.06
CA LYS A 281 -1.78 -3.69 -2.12
C LYS A 281 -2.49 -2.36 -1.85
N ILE A 282 -2.85 -2.10 -0.59
CA ILE A 282 -3.46 -0.83 -0.16
C ILE A 282 -2.46 0.33 -0.22
N GLU A 283 -1.22 0.13 0.22
CA GLU A 283 -0.12 1.10 0.10
C GLU A 283 0.20 1.40 -1.37
N SER A 284 0.16 0.39 -2.24
CA SER A 284 0.29 0.58 -3.71
C SER A 284 -0.85 1.45 -4.28
N LEU A 285 -2.10 1.24 -3.83
CA LEU A 285 -3.24 2.09 -4.20
C LEU A 285 -3.09 3.52 -3.65
N GLN A 286 -2.60 3.69 -2.42
CA GLN A 286 -2.33 4.99 -1.81
C GLN A 286 -1.26 5.76 -2.60
N ALA A 287 -0.12 5.12 -2.86
CA ALA A 287 0.97 5.71 -3.65
C ALA A 287 0.51 6.09 -5.06
N TYR A 288 -0.40 5.30 -5.66
CA TYR A 288 -1.03 5.62 -6.93
C TYR A 288 -2.00 6.82 -6.84
N ALA A 289 -2.73 6.95 -5.73
CA ALA A 289 -3.69 8.03 -5.53
C ALA A 289 -3.03 9.41 -5.33
N VAL A 290 -1.79 9.46 -4.84
CA VAL A 290 -1.03 10.70 -4.58
C VAL A 290 0.07 11.00 -5.61
N ASP A 291 0.16 10.16 -6.65
CA ASP A 291 1.16 10.18 -7.73
C ASP A 291 2.62 9.93 -7.30
N ALA A 292 2.83 9.30 -6.13
CA ALA A 292 4.16 8.97 -5.59
C ALA A 292 4.59 7.49 -5.81
N CYS A 293 3.92 6.76 -6.72
CA CYS A 293 4.17 5.34 -6.92
C CYS A 293 5.42 5.01 -7.78
N ASN A 294 6.13 3.96 -7.37
CA ASN A 294 7.12 3.28 -8.22
C ASN A 294 6.44 2.40 -9.31
N ASP A 295 7.22 1.84 -10.24
CA ASP A 295 6.65 1.09 -11.37
C ASP A 295 5.94 -0.22 -10.99
N GLU A 296 6.34 -0.87 -9.89
CA GLU A 296 5.70 -2.10 -9.40
C GLU A 296 4.35 -1.77 -8.76
N GLN A 297 4.32 -0.77 -7.88
CA GLN A 297 3.09 -0.21 -7.29
C GLN A 297 2.13 0.28 -8.38
N ARG A 298 2.66 0.96 -9.43
CA ARG A 298 1.89 1.44 -10.59
C ARG A 298 1.20 0.30 -11.34
N ARG A 299 1.91 -0.81 -11.58
CA ARG A 299 1.35 -2.02 -12.20
C ARG A 299 0.33 -2.70 -11.29
N MET A 300 0.63 -2.84 -10.00
CA MET A 300 -0.23 -3.49 -9.01
C MET A 300 -1.56 -2.73 -8.85
N ALA A 301 -1.50 -1.43 -8.56
CA ALA A 301 -2.67 -0.56 -8.47
C ALA A 301 -3.48 -0.54 -9.78
N GLY A 302 -2.81 -0.44 -10.93
CA GLY A 302 -3.45 -0.49 -12.25
C GLY A 302 -4.16 -1.82 -12.55
N ASN A 303 -3.68 -2.94 -12.00
CA ASN A 303 -4.34 -4.24 -12.11
C ASN A 303 -5.55 -4.35 -11.17
N ILE A 304 -5.42 -3.91 -9.91
CA ILE A 304 -6.52 -3.85 -8.94
C ILE A 304 -7.66 -2.96 -9.46
N LEU A 305 -7.35 -1.76 -9.96
CA LEU A 305 -8.34 -0.85 -10.54
C LEU A 305 -9.08 -1.49 -11.72
N LYS A 306 -8.36 -2.14 -12.64
CA LYS A 306 -8.96 -2.86 -13.77
C LYS A 306 -9.91 -3.97 -13.29
N ALA A 307 -9.50 -4.79 -12.32
CA ALA A 307 -10.31 -5.87 -11.77
C ALA A 307 -11.54 -5.37 -10.97
N MET A 308 -11.45 -4.16 -10.40
CA MET A 308 -12.56 -3.46 -9.75
C MET A 308 -13.46 -2.67 -10.73
N GLY A 309 -13.17 -2.68 -12.03
CA GLY A 309 -13.95 -1.98 -13.06
C GLY A 309 -13.72 -0.47 -13.13
N PHE A 310 -12.60 0.03 -12.60
CA PHE A 310 -12.22 1.44 -12.62
C PHE A 310 -11.20 1.76 -13.72
N ALA A 311 -11.20 3.02 -14.19
CA ALA A 311 -10.12 3.56 -15.00
C ALA A 311 -8.80 3.60 -14.21
N ARG A 312 -7.67 3.50 -14.91
CA ARG A 312 -6.32 3.54 -14.31
C ARG A 312 -5.86 4.98 -14.02
N THR A 313 -6.58 5.70 -13.17
CA THR A 313 -6.30 7.11 -12.83
C THR A 313 -6.21 7.31 -11.31
N SER A 314 -5.41 8.29 -10.87
CA SER A 314 -5.13 8.58 -9.46
C SER A 314 -6.42 8.94 -8.70
N SER A 315 -7.31 9.71 -9.35
CA SER A 315 -8.67 9.98 -8.87
C SER A 315 -9.52 8.71 -8.66
N ALA A 316 -9.39 7.70 -9.52
CA ALA A 316 -10.11 6.44 -9.36
C ALA A 316 -9.55 5.60 -8.20
N ALA A 317 -8.23 5.60 -7.97
CA ALA A 317 -7.61 5.00 -6.78
C ALA A 317 -8.09 5.67 -5.49
N LEU A 318 -8.07 7.01 -5.43
CA LEU A 318 -8.63 7.78 -4.33
C LEU A 318 -10.10 7.42 -4.05
N LYS A 319 -10.93 7.43 -5.10
CA LYS A 319 -12.35 7.10 -4.99
C LYS A 319 -12.56 5.65 -4.52
N LEU A 320 -11.70 4.71 -4.91
CA LEU A 320 -11.73 3.34 -4.39
C LEU A 320 -11.39 3.28 -2.90
N LEU A 321 -10.32 3.95 -2.45
CA LEU A 321 -9.89 3.98 -1.06
C LEU A 321 -10.93 4.61 -0.12
N ILE A 322 -11.60 5.69 -0.55
CA ILE A 322 -12.74 6.28 0.16
C ILE A 322 -13.94 5.32 0.18
N ASN A 323 -14.22 4.64 -0.94
CA ASN A 323 -15.34 3.70 -1.03
C ASN A 323 -15.18 2.49 -0.11
N VAL A 324 -13.96 2.00 0.14
CA VAL A 324 -13.72 0.88 1.07
C VAL A 324 -13.48 1.31 2.53
N GLY A 325 -13.51 2.62 2.82
CA GLY A 325 -13.35 3.16 4.18
C GLY A 325 -11.90 3.31 4.65
N TYR A 326 -10.91 3.09 3.77
CA TYR A 326 -9.50 3.32 4.11
C TYR A 326 -9.19 4.81 4.33
N PHE A 327 -9.82 5.68 3.53
CA PHE A 327 -9.77 7.13 3.69
C PHE A 327 -11.15 7.71 4.04
N PRO A 328 -11.20 8.78 4.86
CA PRO A 328 -12.40 9.60 5.00
C PRO A 328 -12.71 10.33 3.68
N VAL A 329 -13.94 10.82 3.54
CA VAL A 329 -14.38 11.57 2.36
C VAL A 329 -13.53 12.83 2.13
N HIS A 330 -13.13 13.50 3.20
CA HIS A 330 -12.29 14.69 3.20
C HIS A 330 -10.88 14.33 3.70
N VAL A 331 -10.13 13.58 2.88
CA VAL A 331 -8.72 13.27 3.15
C VAL A 331 -7.81 14.35 2.55
N ASN A 332 -6.88 14.86 3.35
CA ASN A 332 -5.79 15.69 2.83
C ASN A 332 -4.70 14.79 2.25
N LEU A 333 -4.51 14.83 0.93
CA LEU A 333 -3.56 13.99 0.22
C LEU A 333 -2.13 14.51 0.27
N ASP A 334 -1.93 15.80 0.50
CA ASP A 334 -0.60 16.39 0.53
C ASP A 334 0.19 15.92 1.76
N LEU A 335 -0.50 15.58 2.86
CA LEU A 335 0.11 14.88 4.01
C LEU A 335 0.82 13.58 3.60
N PHE A 336 0.25 12.81 2.67
CA PHE A 336 0.85 11.57 2.19
C PHE A 336 1.88 11.81 1.08
N ARG A 337 1.72 12.89 0.30
CA ARG A 337 2.66 13.28 -0.77
C ARG A 337 3.99 13.78 -0.20
N TYR A 338 3.95 14.50 0.91
CA TYR A 338 5.13 15.03 1.61
C TYR A 338 5.59 14.14 2.78
N ASP A 339 5.04 12.93 2.92
CA ASP A 339 5.36 11.95 3.98
C ASP A 339 5.28 12.53 5.41
N VAL A 340 4.24 13.34 5.67
CA VAL A 340 4.02 14.00 6.95
C VAL A 340 3.62 12.99 8.02
N GLN A 341 4.39 12.93 9.10
CA GLN A 341 4.13 12.08 10.25
C GLN A 341 2.88 12.52 11.04
N THR A 342 1.74 11.93 10.71
CA THR A 342 0.44 12.25 11.33
C THR A 342 0.17 11.57 12.69
N THR A 343 1.01 10.62 13.10
CA THR A 343 0.81 9.82 14.33
C THR A 343 2.12 9.55 15.06
N TYR A 344 2.10 9.51 16.39
CA TYR A 344 3.22 9.06 17.20
C TYR A 344 3.24 7.54 17.40
N THR A 345 4.42 6.96 17.59
CA THR A 345 4.53 5.56 18.02
C THR A 345 4.21 5.40 19.50
N GLU A 346 3.67 4.25 19.91
CA GLU A 346 3.37 3.93 21.32
C GLU A 346 4.59 4.13 22.25
N LYS A 347 5.81 3.90 21.73
CA LYS A 347 7.05 4.13 22.48
C LYS A 347 7.31 5.60 22.78
N VAL A 348 7.04 6.50 21.83
CA VAL A 348 7.17 7.95 22.05
C VAL A 348 6.10 8.41 23.04
N LEU A 349 4.86 7.92 22.88
CA LEU A 349 3.75 8.26 23.77
C LEU A 349 4.03 7.82 25.22
N SER A 350 4.54 6.59 25.44
CA SER A 350 4.92 6.11 26.79
C SER A 350 5.96 7.02 27.46
N VAL A 351 7.01 7.40 26.72
CA VAL A 351 8.06 8.29 27.25
C VAL A 351 7.52 9.69 27.55
N ALA A 352 6.59 10.20 26.75
CA ALA A 352 5.95 11.49 27.00
C ALA A 352 5.04 11.45 28.25
N GLU A 353 4.29 10.38 28.46
CA GLU A 353 3.49 10.19 29.68
C GLU A 353 4.36 10.01 30.94
N GLU A 354 5.52 9.33 30.83
CA GLU A 354 6.49 9.23 31.92
C GLU A 354 7.04 10.61 32.32
N LEU A 355 7.35 11.48 31.35
CA LEU A 355 7.81 12.86 31.56
C LEU A 355 6.75 13.80 32.17
N LEU A 356 5.46 13.46 32.09
CA LEU A 356 4.39 14.16 32.78
C LEU A 356 4.30 13.79 34.27
N VAL A 357 4.86 12.63 34.67
CA VAL A 357 4.84 12.14 36.06
C VAL A 357 6.15 12.46 36.78
N ASP A 358 7.28 12.12 36.17
CA ASP A 358 8.60 12.54 36.62
C ASP A 358 9.08 13.67 35.71
N CYS A 359 9.19 14.86 36.29
CA CYS A 359 9.36 16.12 35.56
C CYS A 359 10.79 16.64 35.80
N PRO A 360 11.81 16.06 35.12
CA PRO A 360 13.21 16.36 35.37
C PRO A 360 13.52 17.83 35.10
N ASP A 361 14.47 18.38 35.85
CA ASP A 361 14.98 19.72 35.65
C ASP A 361 16.41 19.81 36.18
N SER A 362 17.40 19.78 35.28
CA SER A 362 18.81 19.94 35.65
C SER A 362 19.09 21.29 36.31
N ASP A 363 18.27 22.29 35.98
CA ASP A 363 18.53 23.69 36.26
C ASP A 363 17.73 24.20 37.46
N LYS A 364 16.96 23.32 38.11
CA LYS A 364 16.07 23.62 39.23
C LYS A 364 16.70 24.47 40.34
N HIS A 365 18.01 24.34 40.54
CA HIS A 365 18.77 25.07 41.57
C HIS A 365 19.43 26.36 41.09
N VAL A 366 19.47 26.60 39.77
CA VAL A 366 20.04 27.81 39.14
C VAL A 366 18.97 28.68 38.46
N ARG A 367 17.74 28.17 38.28
CA ARG A 367 16.61 28.95 37.77
C ARG A 367 16.32 30.14 38.68
N LYS A 368 16.24 31.32 38.07
CA LYS A 368 15.82 32.56 38.69
C LYS A 368 14.31 32.55 38.95
N ASP A 369 13.91 32.76 40.19
CA ASP A 369 12.51 32.99 40.52
C ASP A 369 12.07 34.37 40.03
N LEU A 370 11.08 34.38 39.15
CA LEU A 370 10.40 35.55 38.59
C LEU A 370 8.86 35.41 38.76
N SER A 371 8.40 34.50 39.62
CA SER A 371 6.97 34.20 39.87
C SER A 371 6.19 35.37 40.50
N ASN A 372 6.90 36.40 40.96
CA ASN A 372 6.37 37.64 41.50
C ASN A 372 6.11 38.74 40.45
N LEU A 373 6.54 38.54 39.20
CA LEU A 373 6.22 39.48 38.11
C LEU A 373 4.79 39.26 37.61
N ARG A 374 4.14 40.35 37.17
CA ARG A 374 2.88 40.25 36.43
C ARG A 374 3.19 39.85 34.99
N VAL A 375 2.80 38.64 34.62
CA VAL A 375 3.17 37.98 33.35
C VAL A 375 1.92 37.84 32.47
N TYR A 376 2.04 38.29 31.22
CA TYR A 376 0.99 38.25 30.21
C TYR A 376 1.41 37.33 29.06
N ALA A 377 0.74 36.18 28.91
CA ALA A 377 0.75 35.41 27.68
C ALA A 377 -0.40 35.91 26.79
N ILE A 378 -0.11 36.22 25.51
CA ILE A 378 -1.09 36.82 24.59
C ILE A 378 -1.02 36.09 23.26
N ASP A 379 -2.09 35.39 22.88
CA ASP A 379 -2.14 34.60 21.64
C ASP A 379 -3.55 34.61 21.02
N VAL A 380 -3.82 33.74 20.03
CA VAL A 380 -5.16 33.47 19.49
C VAL A 380 -6.01 32.63 20.46
N ASP A 381 -7.34 32.66 20.33
CA ASP A 381 -8.25 31.97 21.25
C ASP A 381 -8.22 30.44 21.15
N GLU A 382 -7.72 29.88 20.04
CA GLU A 382 -7.51 28.44 19.87
C GLU A 382 -6.09 27.94 20.22
N ALA A 383 -5.25 28.77 20.87
CA ALA A 383 -3.89 28.39 21.25
C ALA A 383 -3.82 27.62 22.57
N ASP A 384 -3.56 26.30 22.49
CA ASP A 384 -3.30 25.43 23.66
C ASP A 384 -1.79 25.32 24.03
N GLU A 385 -0.89 25.66 23.10
CA GLU A 385 0.57 25.63 23.26
C GLU A 385 1.09 27.08 23.33
N LEU A 386 1.35 27.58 24.55
CA LEU A 386 1.81 28.95 24.80
C LEU A 386 3.32 28.98 24.96
N ASP A 387 4.00 29.42 23.90
CA ASP A 387 5.47 29.48 23.83
C ASP A 387 6.07 30.71 24.52
N ASP A 388 5.38 31.87 24.52
CA ASP A 388 5.93 33.11 25.05
C ASP A 388 4.98 33.92 25.94
N ALA A 389 5.59 34.70 26.84
CA ALA A 389 4.90 35.62 27.72
C ALA A 389 5.79 36.84 28.04
N LEU A 390 5.16 37.95 28.42
CA LEU A 390 5.82 39.23 28.64
C LEU A 390 5.54 39.78 30.04
N SER A 391 6.55 40.43 30.61
CA SER A 391 6.40 41.34 31.75
C SER A 391 7.15 42.63 31.46
N ALA A 392 6.71 43.75 32.04
CA ALA A 392 7.50 44.98 32.05
C ALA A 392 7.39 45.70 33.39
N THR A 393 8.41 46.50 33.70
CA THR A 393 8.45 47.40 34.86
C THR A 393 9.20 48.67 34.47
N ARG A 394 8.85 49.80 35.10
CA ARG A 394 9.64 51.03 34.97
C ARG A 394 10.72 51.08 36.05
N LEU A 395 11.95 51.37 35.65
CA LEU A 395 13.09 51.52 36.56
C LEU A 395 13.06 52.90 37.26
N PRO A 396 13.76 53.07 38.40
CA PRO A 396 13.81 54.35 39.12
C PRO A 396 14.40 55.52 38.30
N ASP A 397 15.17 55.23 37.24
CA ASP A 397 15.72 56.21 36.30
C ASP A 397 14.75 56.55 35.14
N GLY A 398 13.53 55.98 35.17
CA GLY A 398 12.49 56.17 34.16
C GLY A 398 12.58 55.24 32.94
N ARG A 399 13.68 54.49 32.76
CA ARG A 399 13.82 53.52 31.66
C ARG A 399 12.84 52.35 31.82
N ILE A 400 12.45 51.75 30.71
CA ILE A 400 11.61 50.55 30.73
C ILE A 400 12.51 49.32 30.76
N LYS A 401 12.21 48.40 31.68
CA LYS A 401 12.73 47.03 31.67
C LYS A 401 11.62 46.07 31.24
N ILE A 402 11.91 45.27 30.22
CA ILE A 402 11.05 44.21 29.70
C ILE A 402 11.67 42.86 30.08
N TRP A 403 10.83 41.88 30.35
CA TRP A 403 11.17 40.48 30.33
C TRP A 403 10.38 39.78 29.22
N ILE A 404 11.11 39.01 28.41
CA ILE A 404 10.56 38.12 27.40
C ILE A 404 10.80 36.72 27.93
N HIS A 405 9.73 36.02 28.30
CA HIS A 405 9.76 34.69 28.86
C HIS A 405 9.39 33.70 27.76
N VAL A 406 10.32 32.81 27.39
CA VAL A 406 10.04 31.72 26.44
C VAL A 406 9.93 30.43 27.23
N ALA A 407 8.97 29.57 26.90
CA ALA A 407 8.85 28.23 27.46
C ALA A 407 10.17 27.46 27.35
N ASP A 408 10.46 26.61 28.35
CA ASP A 408 11.64 25.76 28.35
C ASP A 408 11.28 24.27 28.18
N PRO A 409 10.96 23.81 26.95
CA PRO A 409 10.77 22.39 26.68
C PRO A 409 12.07 21.59 26.84
N THR A 410 13.24 22.24 26.86
CA THR A 410 14.54 21.55 26.90
C THR A 410 14.78 20.83 28.22
N CYS A 411 14.17 21.27 29.32
CA CYS A 411 14.24 20.56 30.60
C CYS A 411 13.65 19.14 30.55
N PHE A 412 12.71 18.86 29.64
CA PHE A 412 12.14 17.53 29.39
C PHE A 412 12.94 16.69 28.39
N LEU A 413 13.90 17.30 27.68
CA LEU A 413 14.53 16.71 26.49
C LEU A 413 16.01 16.42 26.73
N GLN A 414 16.33 15.12 26.83
CA GLN A 414 17.71 14.67 26.78
C GLN A 414 18.16 14.55 25.31
N PRO A 415 19.30 15.14 24.92
CA PRO A 415 19.82 15.01 23.56
C PRO A 415 19.99 13.55 23.14
N ARG A 416 19.60 13.24 21.91
CA ARG A 416 19.55 11.89 21.31
C ARG A 416 18.57 10.91 21.96
N SER A 417 17.68 11.37 22.85
CA SER A 417 16.56 10.57 23.37
C SER A 417 15.57 10.18 22.27
N ILE A 418 14.58 9.33 22.60
CA ILE A 418 13.53 8.94 21.65
C ILE A 418 12.69 10.16 21.24
N LEU A 419 12.34 11.01 22.20
CA LEU A 419 11.51 12.20 21.99
C LEU A 419 12.26 13.30 21.21
N ASP A 420 13.53 13.52 21.53
CA ASP A 420 14.42 14.44 20.78
C ASP A 420 14.56 14.04 19.31
N ARG A 421 14.76 12.75 19.02
CA ARG A 421 14.85 12.25 17.63
C ARG A 421 13.53 12.38 16.86
N GLU A 422 12.41 12.13 17.53
CA GLU A 422 11.08 12.29 16.93
C GLU A 422 10.82 13.76 16.59
N ALA A 423 11.10 14.67 17.53
CA ALA A 423 10.96 16.12 17.32
C ALA A 423 11.88 16.63 16.22
N MET A 424 13.16 16.22 16.20
CA MET A 424 14.08 16.55 15.09
C MET A 424 13.61 16.00 13.74
N HIS A 425 12.94 14.85 13.71
CA HIS A 425 12.42 14.26 12.48
C HIS A 425 11.16 14.98 11.97
N ARG A 426 10.31 15.49 12.89
CA ARG A 426 9.16 16.35 12.56
C ARG A 426 9.57 17.76 12.16
N GLY A 427 10.58 18.32 12.83
CA GLY A 427 11.18 19.62 12.56
C GLY A 427 10.34 20.85 12.94
N THR A 428 9.01 20.75 12.86
CA THR A 428 8.06 21.81 13.23
C THR A 428 6.68 21.20 13.55
N SER A 429 5.87 21.91 14.34
CA SER A 429 4.42 21.72 14.36
C SER A 429 3.84 22.15 13.01
N ILE A 430 2.88 21.39 12.48
CA ILE A 430 2.22 21.67 11.18
C ILE A 430 0.77 22.03 11.45
N PHE A 431 0.41 23.28 11.16
CA PHE A 431 -0.95 23.81 11.33
C PHE A 431 -1.67 23.84 9.98
N LEU A 432 -2.83 23.18 9.89
CA LEU A 432 -3.69 23.18 8.70
C LEU A 432 -5.13 23.52 9.10
N PRO A 433 -5.97 24.09 8.20
CA PRO A 433 -7.36 24.46 8.51
C PRO A 433 -8.27 23.31 8.99
N THR A 434 -7.80 22.05 8.91
CA THR A 434 -8.55 20.85 9.30
C THR A 434 -7.97 20.10 10.49
N ALA A 435 -6.70 20.34 10.83
CA ALA A 435 -5.94 19.58 11.82
C ALA A 435 -4.58 20.22 12.10
N THR A 436 -4.10 20.08 13.34
CA THR A 436 -2.72 20.37 13.73
C THR A 436 -1.96 19.05 13.93
N PHE A 437 -0.71 18.98 13.50
CA PHE A 437 0.21 17.89 13.79
C PHE A 437 1.40 18.46 14.59
N PRO A 438 1.37 18.41 15.93
CA PRO A 438 2.38 19.05 16.75
C PRO A 438 3.73 18.34 16.67
N MET A 439 4.81 19.05 16.98
CA MET A 439 6.20 18.55 17.03
C MET A 439 6.48 17.62 18.22
N PHE A 440 5.75 17.81 19.32
CA PHE A 440 5.71 16.91 20.47
C PHE A 440 4.31 16.31 20.65
N PRO A 441 4.16 15.20 21.39
CA PRO A 441 2.84 14.67 21.75
C PRO A 441 1.99 15.72 22.47
N GLU A 442 0.73 15.88 22.04
CA GLU A 442 -0.21 16.94 22.47
C GLU A 442 -0.21 17.17 23.99
N ARG A 443 -0.36 16.10 24.78
CA ARG A 443 -0.44 16.17 26.25
C ARG A 443 0.85 16.66 26.91
N LEU A 444 2.00 16.59 26.25
CA LEU A 444 3.28 17.10 26.74
C LEU A 444 3.46 18.57 26.32
N ALA A 445 3.19 18.88 25.05
CA ALA A 445 3.20 20.22 24.48
C ALA A 445 2.27 21.19 25.23
N MET A 446 0.97 20.91 25.21
CA MET A 446 -0.10 21.77 25.74
C MET A 446 -0.14 21.85 27.27
N ASN A 447 0.70 21.09 27.98
CA ASN A 447 0.67 21.00 29.43
C ASN A 447 2.01 21.35 30.06
N ALA A 448 2.97 20.42 30.06
CA ALA A 448 4.22 20.60 30.80
C ALA A 448 5.22 21.52 30.08
N MET A 449 5.09 21.66 28.75
CA MET A 449 5.90 22.57 27.93
C MET A 449 5.24 23.94 27.69
N SER A 450 3.97 24.13 28.07
CA SER A 450 3.19 25.36 27.82
C SER A 450 3.20 26.32 29.02
N LEU A 451 3.19 27.63 28.78
CA LEU A 451 3.14 28.68 29.81
C LEU A 451 1.73 28.85 30.41
N GLN A 452 1.28 27.85 31.17
CA GLN A 452 -0.05 27.80 31.80
C GLN A 452 -0.32 28.91 32.83
N GLN A 453 -1.55 29.44 32.80
CA GLN A 453 -2.00 30.48 33.73
C GLN A 453 -2.08 29.98 35.19
N GLY A 454 -1.48 30.74 36.11
CA GLY A 454 -1.57 30.52 37.56
C GLY A 454 -0.70 29.39 38.11
N THR A 455 0.08 28.70 37.28
CA THR A 455 1.02 27.63 37.67
C THR A 455 2.46 28.09 37.50
N ASP A 456 3.39 27.39 38.16
CA ASP A 456 4.81 27.73 38.12
C ASP A 456 5.44 27.09 36.88
N CYS A 457 5.71 27.90 35.85
CA CYS A 457 6.17 27.47 34.53
C CYS A 457 7.68 27.69 34.37
N ARG A 458 8.35 26.72 33.75
CA ARG A 458 9.79 26.79 33.44
C ARG A 458 10.00 27.56 32.15
N SER A 459 10.92 28.50 32.18
CA SER A 459 11.20 29.39 31.05
C SER A 459 12.68 29.70 30.91
N VAL A 460 13.06 30.14 29.71
CA VAL A 460 14.28 30.92 29.46
C VAL A 460 13.85 32.37 29.31
N SER A 461 14.31 33.24 30.20
CA SER A 461 13.91 34.64 30.25
C SER A 461 15.00 35.58 29.75
N VAL A 462 14.67 36.41 28.77
CA VAL A 462 15.53 37.51 28.30
C VAL A 462 15.06 38.81 28.97
N SER A 463 15.91 39.41 29.80
CA SER A 463 15.67 40.75 30.34
C SER A 463 16.29 41.78 29.41
N VAL A 464 15.57 42.88 29.12
CA VAL A 464 16.00 43.95 28.22
C VAL A 464 15.68 45.30 28.85
N ILE A 465 16.67 46.19 28.94
CA ILE A 465 16.47 47.59 29.34
C ILE A 465 16.54 48.47 28.09
N LEU A 466 15.54 49.33 27.90
CA LEU A 466 15.48 50.26 26.77
C LEU A 466 16.01 51.64 27.12
N HIS A 467 16.72 52.24 26.15
CA HIS A 467 16.93 53.68 26.12
C HIS A 467 15.64 54.42 25.72
N PRO A 468 15.51 55.74 26.00
CA PRO A 468 14.32 56.52 25.65
C PRO A 468 14.00 56.57 24.15
N ASP A 469 15.00 56.35 23.28
CA ASP A 469 14.82 56.30 21.82
C ASP A 469 14.32 54.92 21.32
N GLY A 470 14.18 53.94 22.21
CA GLY A 470 13.84 52.55 21.88
C GLY A 470 15.03 51.67 21.46
N SER A 471 16.28 52.13 21.56
CA SER A 471 17.45 51.25 21.44
C SER A 471 17.60 50.35 22.67
N ILE A 472 18.29 49.21 22.52
CA ILE A 472 18.60 48.31 23.64
C ILE A 472 19.83 48.84 24.36
N ALA A 473 19.70 49.15 25.65
CA ALA A 473 20.80 49.57 26.51
C ALA A 473 21.57 48.36 27.05
N GLU A 474 20.84 47.43 27.65
CA GLU A 474 21.37 46.28 28.40
C GLU A 474 20.45 45.07 28.16
N TYR A 475 21.02 43.86 28.17
CA TYR A 475 20.24 42.63 28.18
C TYR A 475 20.90 41.54 29.02
N SER A 476 20.11 40.57 29.47
CA SER A 476 20.57 39.35 30.15
C SER A 476 19.70 38.17 29.75
N ILE A 477 20.23 36.96 29.81
CA ILE A 477 19.49 35.71 29.55
C ILE A 477 19.67 34.82 30.77
N GLU A 478 18.56 34.33 31.32
CA GLU A 478 18.51 33.57 32.57
C GLU A 478 17.54 32.40 32.40
N ASN A 479 17.90 31.20 32.86
CA ASN A 479 16.90 30.15 33.06
C ASN A 479 16.06 30.53 34.29
N SER A 480 14.75 30.32 34.25
CA SER A 480 13.82 30.91 35.21
C SER A 480 12.59 30.06 35.50
N VAL A 481 11.91 30.41 36.58
CA VAL A 481 10.53 30.01 36.89
C VAL A 481 9.67 31.28 36.90
N ILE A 482 8.57 31.25 36.15
CA ILE A 482 7.58 32.34 36.09
C ILE A 482 6.21 31.81 36.51
N LYS A 483 5.25 32.72 36.72
CA LYS A 483 3.87 32.36 37.00
C LYS A 483 2.93 33.20 36.13
N PRO A 484 2.55 32.74 34.93
CA PRO A 484 1.68 33.47 34.00
C PRO A 484 0.42 33.97 34.72
N THR A 485 0.28 35.29 34.83
CA THR A 485 -0.81 35.93 35.57
C THR A 485 -2.07 35.96 34.73
N TYR A 486 -1.91 36.28 33.44
CA TYR A 486 -2.97 36.33 32.46
C TYR A 486 -2.60 35.54 31.21
N MET A 487 -3.58 34.77 30.73
CA MET A 487 -3.64 34.26 29.37
C MET A 487 -4.74 35.06 28.67
N LEU A 488 -4.38 35.81 27.63
CA LEU A 488 -5.26 36.76 26.95
C LEU A 488 -5.32 36.45 25.45
N THR A 489 -6.45 36.74 24.84
CA THR A 489 -6.51 36.90 23.38
C THR A 489 -5.97 38.28 22.99
N TYR A 490 -5.61 38.48 21.72
CA TYR A 490 -5.27 39.81 21.20
C TYR A 490 -6.39 40.85 21.44
N GLU A 491 -7.65 40.44 21.31
CA GLU A 491 -8.84 41.24 21.62
C GLU A 491 -8.90 41.56 23.12
N GLY A 492 -8.74 40.57 24.00
CA GLY A 492 -8.76 40.76 25.45
C GLY A 492 -7.65 41.70 25.95
N ALA A 493 -6.44 41.57 25.40
CA ALA A 493 -5.36 42.51 25.68
C ALA A 493 -5.67 43.93 25.18
N THR A 494 -6.33 44.06 24.02
CA THR A 494 -6.78 45.34 23.46
C THR A 494 -7.88 45.99 24.32
N GLU A 495 -8.84 45.19 24.81
CA GLU A 495 -9.90 45.66 25.70
C GLU A 495 -9.34 46.13 27.06
N LEU A 496 -8.41 45.39 27.67
CA LEU A 496 -7.75 45.81 28.91
C LEU A 496 -6.97 47.12 28.74
N LEU A 497 -6.25 47.28 27.62
CA LEU A 497 -5.57 48.54 27.28
C LEU A 497 -6.56 49.70 27.09
N TYR A 498 -7.73 49.46 26.49
CA TYR A 498 -8.77 50.48 26.32
C TYR A 498 -9.46 50.87 27.64
N MET A 499 -9.66 49.90 28.55
CA MET A 499 -10.25 50.16 29.87
C MET A 499 -9.36 51.00 30.79
N ASN A 500 -8.04 51.02 30.55
CA ASN A 500 -7.06 51.87 31.24
C ASN A 500 -7.13 51.77 32.79
N LEU A 501 -7.29 50.55 33.31
CA LEU A 501 -7.37 50.26 34.75
C LEU A 501 -6.03 50.53 35.44
N GLU A 502 -6.03 51.20 36.61
CA GLU A 502 -4.78 51.56 37.30
C GLU A 502 -3.92 50.33 37.62
N GLU A 503 -4.56 49.23 38.01
CA GLU A 503 -3.95 47.96 38.40
C GLU A 503 -3.15 47.26 37.28
N GLU A 504 -3.40 47.60 36.02
CA GLU A 504 -2.80 47.02 34.81
C GLU A 504 -1.76 47.96 34.16
N GLU A 505 -0.96 48.66 34.98
CA GLU A 505 0.12 49.53 34.51
C GLU A 505 1.17 48.78 33.66
N ASP A 506 1.52 47.55 34.05
CA ASP A 506 2.56 46.76 33.38
C ASP A 506 2.23 46.52 31.89
N LEU A 507 0.96 46.28 31.56
CA LEU A 507 0.47 46.12 30.18
C LEU A 507 0.58 47.43 29.37
N ARG A 508 0.37 48.60 29.99
CA ARG A 508 0.62 49.90 29.35
C ARG A 508 2.10 50.13 29.11
N ILE A 509 2.97 49.75 30.05
CA ILE A 509 4.42 49.84 29.89
C ILE A 509 4.88 48.94 28.72
N LEU A 510 4.28 47.76 28.54
CA LEU A 510 4.50 46.91 27.36
C LEU A 510 4.05 47.60 26.05
N GLN A 511 2.90 48.28 26.03
CA GLN A 511 2.44 49.05 24.86
C GLN A 511 3.37 50.23 24.51
N GLU A 512 3.85 50.97 25.51
CA GLU A 512 4.82 52.06 25.34
C GLU A 512 6.15 51.52 24.78
N ALA A 513 6.65 50.43 25.38
CA ALA A 513 7.85 49.73 24.92
C ALA A 513 7.74 49.26 23.46
N ALA A 514 6.63 48.62 23.10
CA ALA A 514 6.36 48.20 21.73
C ALA A 514 6.34 49.38 20.75
N SER A 515 5.79 50.52 21.19
CA SER A 515 5.71 51.76 20.41
C SER A 515 7.09 52.37 20.15
N ILE A 516 7.92 52.56 21.18
CA ILE A 516 9.28 53.11 21.00
C ILE A 516 10.18 52.14 20.23
N ARG A 517 10.07 50.81 20.45
CA ARG A 517 10.78 49.80 19.64
C ARG A 517 10.37 49.85 18.18
N ALA A 518 9.08 50.07 17.87
CA ALA A 518 8.61 50.20 16.50
C ALA A 518 9.11 51.47 15.81
N GLN A 519 9.16 52.60 16.54
CA GLN A 519 9.74 53.86 16.04
C GLN A 519 11.24 53.71 15.78
N TRP A 520 11.99 53.13 16.73
CA TRP A 520 13.41 52.86 16.59
C TRP A 520 13.71 51.97 15.38
N ARG A 521 12.99 50.84 15.22
CA ARG A 521 13.18 49.96 14.04
C ARG A 521 12.97 50.72 12.73
N ARG A 522 11.97 51.61 12.65
CA ARG A 522 11.73 52.44 11.47
C ARG A 522 12.87 53.42 11.20
N SER A 523 13.48 54.02 12.23
CA SER A 523 14.65 54.90 12.04
C SER A 523 15.88 54.13 11.56
N GLN A 524 16.00 52.84 11.90
CA GLN A 524 16.99 51.91 11.35
C GLN A 524 16.62 51.33 9.96
N GLY A 525 15.60 51.86 9.28
CA GLY A 525 15.22 51.44 7.93
C GLY A 525 14.25 50.24 7.84
N PHE A 526 13.71 49.74 8.96
CA PHE A 526 12.67 48.70 8.92
C PHE A 526 11.36 49.26 8.35
N ASN A 527 11.00 48.82 7.15
CA ASN A 527 9.83 49.32 6.43
C ASN A 527 8.66 48.34 6.51
N ARG A 528 7.57 48.72 7.20
CA ARG A 528 6.44 47.82 7.53
C ARG A 528 5.72 47.28 6.27
N HIS A 529 5.75 48.02 5.17
CA HIS A 529 5.11 47.66 3.89
C HIS A 529 5.63 46.37 3.22
N CYS A 530 6.73 45.80 3.69
CA CYS A 530 7.19 44.50 3.19
C CYS A 530 6.35 43.30 3.70
N TYR A 531 5.52 43.49 4.74
CA TYR A 531 4.69 42.41 5.33
C TYR A 531 3.19 42.45 4.94
N ASP A 532 2.62 43.60 4.58
CA ASP A 532 1.17 43.73 4.28
C ASP A 532 0.72 43.15 2.91
N ARG A 533 1.60 42.46 2.17
CA ARG A 533 1.30 41.84 0.86
C ARG A 533 0.71 40.42 0.97
N THR A 534 -0.26 40.24 1.86
CA THR A 534 -1.20 39.10 1.87
C THR A 534 -2.66 39.54 1.71
N SER A 535 -2.88 40.74 1.17
CA SER A 535 -4.18 41.11 0.59
C SER A 535 -4.41 40.31 -0.70
N TYR A 536 -5.22 39.25 -0.58
CA TYR A 536 -5.64 38.36 -1.66
C TYR A 536 -6.43 39.15 -2.72
N GLN A 537 -5.75 39.69 -3.74
CA GLN A 537 -6.44 40.20 -4.93
C GLN A 537 -7.03 39.03 -5.70
N GLY A 538 -8.31 38.74 -5.44
CA GLY A 538 -9.08 37.75 -6.18
C GLY A 538 -9.11 38.09 -7.67
N GLY A 539 -8.29 37.40 -8.45
CA GLY A 539 -8.27 37.52 -9.89
C GLY A 539 -9.61 37.08 -10.48
N LYS A 540 -10.37 38.03 -11.03
CA LYS A 540 -11.38 37.74 -12.05
C LYS A 540 -10.68 37.65 -13.41
N SER A 541 -10.62 36.44 -13.95
CA SER A 541 -10.37 36.15 -15.38
C SER A 541 -11.08 34.86 -15.73
#